data_AF-A0AAV7MXN3-F1
#
_entry.id   AF-A0AAV7MXN3-F1
#
_cell.length_a   1.000
_cell.length_b   1.000
_cell.length_c   1.000
_cell.angle_alpha   90.00
_cell.angle_beta   90.00
_cell.angle_gamma   90.00
#
_symmetry.space_group_name_H-M   'P 1'
#
loop_
_entity.id
_entity.type
_entity.pdbx_description
1 polymer ?
#
loop_
_entity_poly.entity_id
_entity_poly.type
_entity_poly.pdbx_seq_one_letter_code
_entity_poly.pdbx_strand_id
1 'polypeptide(L)'
;MGKQGLKLQLQRPLSPDSEQGAGEPILHQPMKPPLMQATLQKTLEAIEESKNTLRQEIMKVLMELSHLQADHQKLYDRVNTTEEELTRLGTQQPSHETQITHLTDKVQRLEYQAKDAEGHSHRNNVLIIELLQGSKGADMVAFLKHWMKSLIDVMGSLKVVIRGHCLGQTVEIKKDLELELTCLETELCKRESRVRKAPGGAQQLAEAHKAHNETLEHLRIHNYKAYLGRIHEEEGRAGRLLAWLISPESRCTSITLLTSRPGTQLYSLTDINDKLRAYYTYLFSAPRWADLDSLQTYQVGLWLVTFAEQVGMELVAQMCALEVATAIKALAMGKTPGTDGILPQFYQKFVGTLVPRLVEMYTEAYEAGKLPPSTR
;
A
#
# COMPACT_ATOMS: atom_id res chain seq x y z
N MET A 1 -19.05 43.44 -20.58
CA MET A 1 -19.90 43.99 -19.50
C MET A 1 -19.01 44.41 -18.34
N GLY A 2 -19.32 45.50 -17.64
CA GLY A 2 -18.77 45.76 -16.30
C GLY A 2 -17.93 47.03 -16.13
N LYS A 3 -18.56 48.20 -16.29
CA LYS A 3 -18.14 49.44 -15.61
C LYS A 3 -18.35 49.28 -14.11
N GLN A 4 -17.40 49.65 -13.26
CA GLN A 4 -17.58 50.28 -11.93
C GLN A 4 -16.26 51.03 -11.63
N GLY A 5 -16.17 52.32 -11.31
CA GLY A 5 -17.15 53.29 -10.84
C GLY A 5 -17.08 53.45 -9.33
N LEU A 6 -16.13 54.25 -8.81
CA LEU A 6 -16.18 54.78 -7.45
C LEU A 6 -15.76 56.25 -7.42
N LYS A 7 -16.75 57.06 -7.04
CA LYS A 7 -16.80 58.50 -6.78
C LYS A 7 -16.76 58.68 -5.26
N LEU A 8 -16.42 59.88 -4.76
CA LEU A 8 -16.75 60.51 -3.45
C LEU A 8 -15.57 61.43 -3.05
N GLN A 9 -15.71 62.64 -2.50
CA GLN A 9 -16.86 63.50 -2.23
C GLN A 9 -16.29 64.90 -1.88
N LEU A 10 -16.87 65.97 -2.43
CA LEU A 10 -16.65 67.34 -1.94
C LEU A 10 -17.42 67.51 -0.63
N GLN A 11 -16.80 68.14 0.38
CA GLN A 11 -17.51 68.76 1.49
C GLN A 11 -17.25 70.27 1.53
N ARG A 12 -18.37 71.00 1.52
CA ARG A 12 -18.53 72.40 1.91
C ARG A 12 -19.25 72.39 3.27
N PRO A 13 -19.04 73.39 4.14
CA PRO A 13 -20.18 74.01 4.84
C PRO A 13 -20.08 75.56 4.74
N LEU A 14 -21.10 76.30 4.32
CA LEU A 14 -22.38 76.68 4.97
C LEU A 14 -22.29 78.07 5.66
N SER A 15 -23.10 78.98 5.11
CA SER A 15 -23.61 80.29 5.61
C SER A 15 -24.39 80.12 6.95
N PRO A 16 -25.14 81.09 7.56
CA PRO A 16 -25.60 82.44 7.16
C PRO A 16 -25.43 83.49 8.32
N ASP A 17 -25.84 84.77 8.30
CA ASP A 17 -27.20 85.33 8.25
C ASP A 17 -27.22 86.84 7.92
N SER A 18 -28.38 87.22 7.40
CA SER A 18 -28.92 88.51 6.99
C SER A 18 -29.00 89.60 8.06
N GLU A 19 -29.00 90.87 7.64
CA GLU A 19 -30.15 91.78 7.88
C GLU A 19 -30.12 93.05 7.00
N GLN A 20 -31.31 93.62 6.84
CA GLN A 20 -31.78 94.55 5.82
C GLN A 20 -31.54 96.04 6.18
N GLY A 21 -31.67 96.93 5.18
CA GLY A 21 -31.96 98.35 5.42
C GLY A 21 -31.79 99.24 4.19
N ALA A 22 -32.89 99.68 3.60
CA ALA A 22 -32.97 100.49 2.38
C ALA A 22 -32.68 102.00 2.60
N GLY A 23 -32.26 102.70 1.54
CA GLY A 23 -32.22 104.16 1.46
C GLY A 23 -31.39 104.72 0.29
N GLU A 24 -32.06 105.16 -0.79
CA GLU A 24 -31.54 105.98 -1.91
C GLU A 24 -31.18 107.42 -1.47
N PRO A 25 -30.75 108.35 -2.36
CA PRO A 25 -29.66 108.27 -3.36
C PRO A 25 -28.80 109.58 -3.33
N ILE A 26 -27.46 109.52 -3.41
CA ILE A 26 -26.66 110.74 -3.67
C ILE A 26 -25.49 110.47 -4.62
N LEU A 27 -25.62 111.06 -5.80
CA LEU A 27 -24.63 111.38 -6.81
C LEU A 27 -23.48 112.22 -6.20
N HIS A 28 -22.21 111.86 -6.41
CA HIS A 28 -20.94 112.61 -6.19
C HIS A 28 -19.88 111.64 -5.59
N GLN A 29 -18.68 111.38 -6.12
CA GLN A 29 -17.67 112.17 -6.84
C GLN A 29 -16.75 111.22 -7.66
N PRO A 30 -16.06 111.71 -8.70
CA PRO A 30 -15.05 110.93 -9.41
C PRO A 30 -13.75 110.78 -8.58
N MET A 31 -13.09 109.67 -8.89
CA MET A 31 -11.86 109.07 -8.36
C MET A 31 -10.72 110.03 -7.94
N LYS A 32 -10.00 109.62 -6.88
CA LYS A 32 -8.64 110.10 -6.54
C LYS A 32 -7.61 109.01 -6.89
N PRO A 33 -6.61 109.30 -7.74
CA PRO A 33 -5.70 108.29 -8.34
C PRO A 33 -4.62 107.61 -7.47
N PRO A 34 -4.27 107.99 -6.21
CA PRO A 34 -3.08 107.40 -5.57
C PRO A 34 -3.33 106.14 -4.71
N LEU A 35 -4.59 105.74 -4.44
CA LEU A 35 -4.86 104.58 -3.54
C LEU A 35 -4.92 103.22 -4.28
N MET A 36 -5.33 103.21 -5.56
CA MET A 36 -5.44 101.98 -6.35
C MET A 36 -4.06 101.43 -6.75
N GLN A 37 -3.09 102.32 -6.92
CA GLN A 37 -1.70 101.99 -7.30
C GLN A 37 -0.96 101.26 -6.18
N ALA A 38 -1.14 101.68 -4.92
CA ALA A 38 -0.47 101.06 -3.76
C ALA A 38 -0.97 99.64 -3.45
N THR A 39 -2.27 99.38 -3.63
CA THR A 39 -2.85 98.03 -3.41
C THR A 39 -2.47 97.08 -4.53
N LEU A 40 -2.49 97.55 -5.79
CA LEU A 40 -2.02 96.78 -6.94
C LEU A 40 -0.54 96.41 -6.82
N GLN A 41 0.28 97.33 -6.32
CA GLN A 41 1.71 97.11 -6.13
C GLN A 41 2.01 96.09 -5.02
N LYS A 42 1.28 96.13 -3.90
CA LYS A 42 1.36 95.08 -2.86
C LYS A 42 0.90 93.71 -3.35
N THR A 43 -0.14 93.64 -4.18
CA THR A 43 -0.56 92.36 -4.78
C THR A 43 0.46 91.84 -5.80
N LEU A 44 1.15 92.72 -6.53
CA LEU A 44 2.22 92.36 -7.45
C LEU A 44 3.44 91.82 -6.71
N GLU A 45 3.82 92.45 -5.61
CA GLU A 45 4.91 91.98 -4.73
C GLU A 45 4.57 90.60 -4.12
N ALA A 46 3.35 90.39 -3.62
CA ALA A 46 2.92 89.09 -3.09
C ALA A 46 2.87 87.99 -4.17
N ILE A 47 2.53 88.33 -5.42
CA ILE A 47 2.58 87.41 -6.56
C ILE A 47 4.03 87.08 -6.92
N GLU A 48 4.93 88.06 -6.92
CA GLU A 48 6.35 87.85 -7.21
C GLU A 48 7.02 87.00 -6.11
N GLU A 49 6.66 87.22 -4.85
CA GLU A 49 7.12 86.42 -3.71
C GLU A 49 6.59 84.97 -3.79
N SER A 50 5.29 84.78 -4.04
CA SER A 50 4.69 83.45 -4.25
C SER A 50 5.31 82.70 -5.44
N LYS A 51 5.58 83.41 -6.55
CA LYS A 51 6.27 82.86 -7.73
C LYS A 51 7.71 82.44 -7.39
N ASN A 52 8.42 83.21 -6.58
CA ASN A 52 9.77 82.86 -6.15
C ASN A 52 9.76 81.64 -5.21
N THR A 53 8.80 81.56 -4.29
CA THR A 53 8.59 80.39 -3.43
C THR A 53 8.25 79.14 -4.25
N LEU A 54 7.34 79.26 -5.23
CA LEU A 54 7.01 78.15 -6.14
C LEU A 54 8.22 77.71 -6.97
N ARG A 55 9.05 78.65 -7.43
CA ARG A 55 10.29 78.31 -8.15
C ARG A 55 11.27 77.55 -7.25
N GLN A 56 11.40 77.93 -5.98
CA GLN A 56 12.25 77.22 -5.02
C GLN A 56 11.72 75.80 -4.73
N GLU A 57 10.42 75.64 -4.52
CA GLU A 57 9.81 74.31 -4.33
C GLU A 57 9.94 73.44 -5.57
N ILE A 58 9.74 73.99 -6.78
CA ILE A 58 9.97 73.26 -8.04
C ILE A 58 11.44 72.84 -8.16
N MET A 59 12.40 73.69 -7.79
CA MET A 59 13.82 73.32 -7.80
C MET A 59 14.14 72.22 -6.78
N LYS A 60 13.53 72.25 -5.60
CA LYS A 60 13.67 71.20 -4.59
C LYS A 60 13.15 69.85 -5.10
N VAL A 61 11.97 69.83 -5.72
CA VAL A 61 11.40 68.63 -6.33
C VAL A 61 12.28 68.10 -7.47
N LEU A 62 12.84 68.97 -8.31
CA LEU A 62 13.78 68.55 -9.36
C LEU A 62 15.06 67.92 -8.79
N MET A 63 15.56 68.42 -7.66
CA MET A 63 16.72 67.83 -6.99
C MET A 63 16.40 66.46 -6.38
N GLU A 64 15.23 66.31 -5.75
CA GLU A 64 14.76 65.02 -5.23
C GLU A 64 14.53 63.99 -6.35
N LEU A 65 13.97 64.41 -7.49
CA LEU A 65 13.82 63.55 -8.67
C LEU A 65 15.18 63.09 -9.23
N SER A 66 16.18 63.97 -9.24
CA SER A 66 17.53 63.60 -9.64
C SER A 66 18.17 62.58 -8.69
N HIS A 67 17.98 62.74 -7.39
CA HIS A 67 18.45 61.77 -6.39
C HIS A 67 17.76 60.42 -6.56
N LEU A 68 16.43 60.42 -6.75
CA LEU A 68 15.65 59.21 -6.96
C LEU A 68 16.09 58.47 -8.24
N GLN A 69 16.41 59.20 -9.31
CA GLN A 69 16.93 58.61 -10.55
C GLN A 69 18.30 57.95 -10.32
N ALA A 70 19.18 58.58 -9.53
CA ALA A 70 20.48 58.01 -9.18
C ALA A 70 20.34 56.73 -8.32
N ASP A 71 19.41 56.73 -7.37
CA ASP A 71 19.13 55.54 -6.56
C ASP A 71 18.48 54.42 -7.37
N HIS A 72 17.60 54.76 -8.32
CA HIS A 72 17.03 53.79 -9.26
C HIS A 72 18.13 53.12 -10.09
N GLN A 73 19.11 53.87 -10.59
CA GLN A 73 20.23 53.31 -11.33
C GLN A 73 21.08 52.37 -10.47
N LYS A 74 21.39 52.76 -9.22
CA LYS A 74 22.12 51.88 -8.29
C LYS A 74 21.37 50.59 -8.00
N LEU A 75 20.04 50.67 -7.84
CA LEU A 75 19.21 49.49 -7.65
C LEU A 75 19.22 48.60 -8.88
N TYR A 76 19.12 49.18 -10.08
CA TYR A 76 19.21 48.45 -11.34
C TYR A 76 20.53 47.67 -11.48
N ASP A 77 21.66 48.32 -11.21
CA ASP A 77 22.98 47.68 -11.29
C ASP A 77 23.13 46.55 -10.25
N ARG A 78 22.61 46.75 -9.04
CA ARG A 78 22.58 45.71 -8.00
C ARG A 78 21.73 44.51 -8.40
N VAL A 79 20.55 44.74 -8.98
CA VAL A 79 19.65 43.68 -9.45
C VAL A 79 20.35 42.87 -10.54
N ASN A 80 20.92 43.52 -11.55
CA ASN A 80 21.65 42.83 -12.61
C ASN A 80 22.81 41.98 -12.08
N THR A 81 23.61 42.54 -11.15
CA THR A 81 24.71 41.79 -10.52
C THR A 81 24.19 40.55 -9.79
N THR A 82 23.08 40.68 -9.04
CA THR A 82 22.48 39.52 -8.35
C THR A 82 21.88 38.50 -9.32
N GLU A 83 21.32 38.93 -10.45
CA GLU A 83 20.79 38.02 -11.47
C GLU A 83 21.91 37.23 -12.17
N GLU A 84 23.05 37.86 -12.42
CA GLU A 84 24.23 37.19 -12.96
C GLU A 84 24.79 36.14 -11.98
N GLU A 85 24.88 36.48 -10.70
CA GLU A 85 25.31 35.54 -9.65
C GLU A 85 24.33 34.38 -9.49
N LEU A 86 23.02 34.66 -9.48
CA LEU A 86 21.97 33.65 -9.43
C LEU A 86 22.05 32.71 -10.64
N THR A 87 22.27 33.26 -11.83
CA THR A 87 22.42 32.47 -13.06
C THR A 87 23.63 31.55 -12.96
N ARG A 88 24.78 32.06 -12.50
CA ARG A 88 25.99 31.26 -12.30
C ARG A 88 25.75 30.11 -11.32
N LEU A 89 25.12 30.39 -10.17
CA LEU A 89 24.78 29.35 -9.19
C LEU A 89 23.78 28.32 -9.78
N GLY A 90 22.79 28.79 -10.52
CA GLY A 90 21.82 27.95 -11.22
C GLY A 90 22.47 27.01 -12.23
N THR A 91 23.53 27.43 -12.92
CA THR A 91 24.27 26.54 -13.85
C THR A 91 25.10 25.46 -13.14
N GLN A 92 25.55 25.71 -11.91
CA GLN A 92 26.37 24.76 -11.14
C GLN A 92 25.53 23.72 -10.39
N GLN A 93 24.30 24.06 -10.00
CA GLN A 93 23.40 23.20 -9.23
C GLN A 93 23.15 21.82 -9.88
N PRO A 94 22.86 21.69 -11.19
CA PRO A 94 22.64 20.38 -11.82
C PRO A 94 23.87 19.46 -11.77
N SER A 95 25.08 20.04 -11.82
CA SER A 95 26.33 19.29 -11.71
C SER A 95 26.48 18.67 -10.32
N HIS A 96 26.21 19.46 -9.27
CA HIS A 96 26.25 18.97 -7.90
C HIS A 96 25.16 17.93 -7.62
N GLU A 97 23.94 18.13 -8.12
CA GLU A 97 22.85 17.15 -8.00
C GLU A 97 23.22 15.81 -8.66
N THR A 98 23.87 15.86 -9.83
CA THR A 98 24.35 14.64 -10.52
C THR A 98 25.42 13.91 -9.69
N GLN A 99 26.36 14.64 -9.09
CA GLN A 99 27.39 14.06 -8.23
C GLN A 99 26.79 13.43 -6.97
N ILE A 100 25.83 14.10 -6.33
CA ILE A 100 25.12 13.59 -5.15
C ILE A 100 24.38 12.30 -5.49
N THR A 101 23.68 12.28 -6.63
CA THR A 101 22.94 11.09 -7.10
C THR A 101 23.91 9.92 -7.33
N HIS A 102 25.02 10.17 -8.03
CA HIS A 102 26.04 9.15 -8.29
C HIS A 102 26.70 8.63 -6.99
N LEU A 103 27.00 9.50 -6.03
CA LEU A 103 27.54 9.08 -4.73
C LEU A 103 26.53 8.28 -3.92
N THR A 104 25.26 8.66 -3.95
CA THR A 104 24.17 7.94 -3.27
C THR A 104 24.03 6.53 -3.84
N ASP A 105 24.03 6.38 -5.16
CA ASP A 105 24.03 5.09 -5.84
C ASP A 105 25.23 4.22 -5.44
N LYS A 106 26.41 4.84 -5.34
CA LYS A 106 27.64 4.13 -4.96
C LYS A 106 27.58 3.64 -3.52
N VAL A 107 27.06 4.45 -2.60
CA VAL A 107 26.85 4.06 -1.19
C VAL A 107 25.89 2.88 -1.10
N GLN A 108 24.74 2.94 -1.79
CA GLN A 108 23.77 1.84 -1.78
C GLN A 108 24.37 0.52 -2.31
N ARG A 109 25.17 0.59 -3.38
CA ARG A 109 25.87 -0.59 -3.92
C ARG A 109 26.87 -1.16 -2.91
N LEU A 110 27.64 -0.30 -2.24
CA LEU A 110 28.61 -0.74 -1.23
C LEU A 110 27.92 -1.34 -0.01
N GLU A 111 26.80 -0.78 0.43
CA GLU A 111 25.99 -1.35 1.52
C GLU A 111 25.44 -2.73 1.16
N TYR A 112 24.94 -2.89 -0.07
CA TYR A 112 24.49 -4.19 -0.55
C TYR A 112 25.64 -5.21 -0.57
N GLN A 113 26.80 -4.82 -1.11
CA GLN A 113 27.99 -5.68 -1.14
C GLN A 113 28.47 -6.06 0.26
N ALA A 114 28.42 -5.13 1.22
CA ALA A 114 28.79 -5.39 2.60
C ALA A 114 27.83 -6.41 3.26
N LYS A 115 26.52 -6.22 3.11
CA LYS A 115 25.51 -7.17 3.61
C LYS A 115 25.62 -8.55 2.96
N ASP A 116 25.86 -8.59 1.66
CA ASP A 116 26.05 -9.85 0.94
C ASP A 116 27.33 -10.56 1.41
N ALA A 117 28.45 -9.83 1.59
CA ALA A 117 29.69 -10.39 2.12
C ALA A 117 29.55 -10.90 3.56
N GLU A 118 28.85 -10.16 4.43
CA GLU A 118 28.51 -10.57 5.80
C GLU A 118 27.66 -11.83 5.79
N GLY A 119 26.63 -11.86 4.95
CA GLY A 119 25.80 -13.05 4.71
C GLY A 119 26.65 -14.24 4.27
N HIS A 120 27.54 -14.06 3.29
CA HIS A 120 28.45 -15.11 2.83
C HIS A 120 29.38 -15.63 3.94
N SER A 121 29.89 -14.75 4.81
CA SER A 121 30.74 -15.13 5.94
C SER A 121 29.97 -15.95 6.97
N HIS A 122 28.70 -15.60 7.23
CA HIS A 122 27.87 -16.26 8.23
C HIS A 122 27.14 -17.52 7.74
N ARG A 123 27.14 -17.81 6.43
CA ARG A 123 26.43 -18.97 5.85
C ARG A 123 26.72 -20.30 6.55
N ASN A 124 27.94 -20.49 7.05
CA ASN A 124 28.38 -21.73 7.69
C ASN A 124 28.53 -21.60 9.21
N ASN A 125 28.18 -20.45 9.78
CA ASN A 125 28.25 -20.21 11.22
C ASN A 125 26.94 -20.70 11.86
N VAL A 126 27.05 -21.48 12.93
CA VAL A 126 25.89 -21.93 13.72
C VAL A 126 25.87 -21.14 15.02
N LEU A 127 24.78 -20.40 15.26
CA LEU A 127 24.56 -19.70 16.51
C LEU A 127 23.93 -20.66 17.53
N ILE A 128 24.65 -20.93 18.62
CA ILE A 128 24.15 -21.73 19.73
C ILE A 128 23.79 -20.77 20.86
N ILE A 129 22.50 -20.69 21.18
CA ILE A 129 21.93 -19.82 22.22
C ILE A 129 21.67 -20.68 23.48
N GLU A 130 21.60 -20.04 24.65
CA GLU A 130 21.23 -20.67 25.94
C GLU A 130 22.26 -21.66 26.53
N LEU A 131 23.53 -21.55 26.17
CA LEU A 131 24.60 -22.24 26.88
C LEU A 131 24.83 -21.63 28.27
N LEU A 132 24.73 -22.45 29.32
CA LEU A 132 25.13 -22.09 30.68
C LEU A 132 26.58 -21.57 30.69
N GLN A 133 26.80 -20.41 31.30
CA GLN A 133 28.15 -19.85 31.44
C GLN A 133 29.07 -20.83 32.19
N GLY A 134 30.26 -21.07 31.64
CA GLY A 134 31.24 -22.03 32.20
C GLY A 134 31.15 -23.47 31.65
N SER A 135 30.13 -23.80 30.87
CA SER A 135 29.95 -25.15 30.27
C SER A 135 31.02 -25.56 29.24
N LYS A 136 31.76 -24.58 28.69
CA LYS A 136 32.74 -24.78 27.61
C LYS A 136 34.04 -25.45 28.06
N GLY A 137 34.33 -25.47 29.38
CA GLY A 137 35.62 -25.93 29.89
C GLY A 137 36.81 -25.17 29.29
N ALA A 138 38.01 -25.76 29.34
CA ALA A 138 39.23 -25.19 28.74
C ALA A 138 39.35 -25.45 27.22
N ASP A 139 38.63 -26.46 26.68
CA ASP A 139 38.68 -26.85 25.28
C ASP A 139 37.27 -26.85 24.63
N MET A 140 37.04 -25.84 23.78
CA MET A 140 35.79 -25.64 23.06
C MET A 140 35.52 -26.71 22.00
N VAL A 141 36.57 -27.28 21.37
CA VAL A 141 36.41 -28.25 20.30
C VAL A 141 36.00 -29.60 20.86
N ALA A 142 36.60 -30.02 21.98
CA ALA A 142 36.20 -31.23 22.69
C ALA A 142 34.75 -31.12 23.20
N PHE A 143 34.38 -29.97 23.77
CA PHE A 143 33.01 -29.69 24.18
C PHE A 143 32.02 -29.85 23.02
N LEU A 144 32.27 -29.19 21.88
CA LEU A 144 31.38 -29.26 20.71
C LEU A 144 31.25 -30.68 20.16
N LYS A 145 32.34 -31.45 20.08
CA LYS A 145 32.29 -32.85 19.64
C LYS A 145 31.40 -33.72 20.53
N HIS A 146 31.52 -33.54 21.85
CA HIS A 146 30.69 -34.28 22.81
C HIS A 146 29.23 -33.83 22.77
N TRP A 147 28.99 -32.51 22.77
CA TRP A 147 27.67 -31.92 22.71
C TRP A 147 26.92 -32.31 21.43
N MET A 148 27.57 -32.22 20.27
CA MET A 148 26.99 -32.66 19.00
C MET A 148 26.65 -34.13 19.00
N LYS A 149 27.54 -34.99 19.53
CA LYS A 149 27.28 -36.43 19.61
C LYS A 149 26.06 -36.72 20.49
N SER A 150 25.99 -36.09 21.66
CA SER A 150 24.83 -36.22 22.54
C SER A 150 23.54 -35.71 21.89
N LEU A 151 23.60 -34.59 21.17
CA LEU A 151 22.43 -34.03 20.48
C LEU A 151 21.96 -34.96 19.36
N ILE A 152 22.88 -35.48 18.54
CA ILE A 152 22.56 -36.38 17.44
C ILE A 152 22.00 -37.70 17.97
N ASP A 153 22.55 -38.25 19.05
CA ASP A 153 22.06 -39.48 19.66
C ASP A 153 20.65 -39.29 20.26
N VAL A 154 20.38 -38.15 20.90
CA VAL A 154 19.04 -37.78 21.41
C VAL A 154 18.04 -37.58 20.25
N MET A 155 18.44 -36.89 19.18
CA MET A 155 17.58 -36.71 18.01
C MET A 155 17.32 -38.02 17.28
N GLY A 156 18.35 -38.87 17.14
CA GLY A 156 18.25 -40.18 16.52
C GLY A 156 17.33 -41.11 17.30
N SER A 157 17.51 -41.18 18.63
CA SER A 157 16.63 -41.96 19.50
C SER A 157 15.19 -41.43 19.50
N LEU A 158 14.98 -40.12 19.61
CA LEU A 158 13.64 -39.51 19.55
C LEU A 158 12.95 -39.79 18.20
N LYS A 159 13.69 -39.69 17.09
CA LYS A 159 13.18 -40.02 15.75
C LYS A 159 12.70 -41.47 15.67
N VAL A 160 13.48 -42.42 16.22
CA VAL A 160 13.11 -43.84 16.25
C VAL A 160 11.86 -44.08 17.10
N VAL A 161 11.76 -43.44 18.27
CA VAL A 161 10.60 -43.58 19.18
C VAL A 161 9.32 -43.04 18.53
N ILE A 162 9.39 -41.85 17.94
CA ILE A 162 8.24 -41.23 17.24
C ILE A 162 7.83 -42.11 16.05
N ARG A 163 8.80 -42.57 15.26
CA ARG A 163 8.53 -43.49 14.13
C ARG A 163 7.85 -44.77 14.61
N GLY A 164 8.34 -45.36 15.70
CA GLY A 164 7.76 -46.55 16.30
C GLY A 164 6.29 -46.35 16.69
N HIS A 165 5.95 -45.22 17.31
CA HIS A 165 4.57 -44.87 17.66
C HIS A 165 3.69 -44.69 16.41
N CYS A 166 4.14 -43.93 15.42
CA CYS A 166 3.38 -43.71 14.19
C CYS A 166 3.13 -45.02 13.41
N LEU A 167 4.16 -45.88 13.33
CA LEU A 167 4.03 -47.21 12.70
C LEU A 167 3.09 -48.11 13.49
N GLY A 168 3.18 -48.09 14.83
CA GLY A 168 2.28 -48.81 15.72
C GLY A 168 0.81 -48.45 15.47
N GLN A 169 0.50 -47.15 15.47
CA GLN A 169 -0.86 -46.65 15.19
C GLN A 169 -1.35 -47.04 13.79
N THR A 170 -0.48 -46.95 12.78
CA THR A 170 -0.82 -47.35 11.41
C THR A 170 -1.19 -48.84 11.33
N VAL A 171 -0.46 -49.70 12.03
CA VAL A 171 -0.74 -51.14 12.08
C VAL A 171 -2.01 -51.44 12.85
N GLU A 172 -2.25 -50.73 13.95
CA GLU A 172 -3.45 -50.86 14.79
C GLU A 172 -4.72 -50.48 14.01
N ILE A 173 -4.74 -49.29 13.39
CA ILE A 173 -5.85 -48.84 12.54
C ILE A 173 -6.14 -49.84 11.41
N LYS A 174 -5.09 -50.38 10.77
CA LYS A 174 -5.26 -51.40 9.74
C LYS A 174 -5.93 -52.65 10.28
N LYS A 175 -5.48 -53.16 11.43
CA LYS A 175 -6.05 -54.35 12.07
C LYS A 175 -7.51 -54.14 12.45
N ASP A 176 -7.85 -52.98 13.00
CA ASP A 176 -9.23 -52.67 13.41
C ASP A 176 -10.16 -52.64 12.20
N LEU A 177 -9.73 -52.01 11.10
CA LEU A 177 -10.49 -51.99 9.83
C LEU A 177 -10.65 -53.38 9.22
N GLU A 178 -9.59 -54.21 9.23
CA GLU A 178 -9.67 -55.60 8.75
C GLU A 178 -10.60 -56.46 9.61
N LEU A 179 -10.56 -56.29 10.95
CA LEU A 179 -11.48 -56.96 11.87
C LEU A 179 -12.93 -56.54 11.63
N GLU A 180 -13.18 -55.23 11.46
CA GLU A 180 -14.52 -54.71 11.15
C GLU A 180 -15.05 -55.28 9.83
N LEU A 181 -14.22 -55.36 8.78
CA LEU A 181 -14.58 -55.97 7.50
C LEU A 181 -14.97 -57.44 7.67
N THR A 182 -14.16 -58.24 8.36
CA THR A 182 -14.48 -59.66 8.59
C THR A 182 -15.78 -59.82 9.37
N CYS A 183 -16.06 -58.96 10.35
CA CYS A 183 -17.32 -58.97 11.08
C CYS A 183 -18.50 -58.66 10.15
N LEU A 184 -18.41 -57.60 9.35
CA LEU A 184 -19.44 -57.20 8.39
C LEU A 184 -19.68 -58.28 7.31
N GLU A 185 -18.63 -58.96 6.83
CA GLU A 185 -18.76 -60.09 5.90
C GLU A 185 -19.56 -61.25 6.49
N THR A 186 -19.31 -61.60 7.76
CA THR A 186 -20.09 -62.65 8.43
C THR A 186 -21.56 -62.24 8.63
N GLU A 187 -21.83 -60.97 8.92
CA GLU A 187 -23.19 -60.44 9.05
C GLU A 187 -23.92 -60.38 7.70
N LEU A 188 -23.22 -60.00 6.63
CA LEU A 188 -23.75 -60.04 5.27
C LEU A 188 -24.16 -61.46 4.89
N CYS A 189 -23.29 -62.45 5.09
CA CYS A 189 -23.59 -63.85 4.78
C CYS A 189 -24.83 -64.36 5.54
N LYS A 190 -24.97 -64.01 6.83
CA LYS A 190 -26.17 -64.34 7.63
C LYS A 190 -27.42 -63.65 7.07
N ARG A 191 -27.36 -62.37 6.72
CA ARG A 191 -28.52 -61.60 6.23
C ARG A 191 -28.95 -62.06 4.84
N GLU A 192 -28.02 -62.31 3.93
CA GLU A 192 -28.29 -62.87 2.59
C GLU A 192 -29.04 -64.21 2.69
N SER A 193 -28.63 -65.09 3.62
CA SER A 193 -29.31 -66.37 3.84
C SER A 193 -30.74 -66.23 4.36
N ARG A 194 -31.06 -65.14 5.09
CA ARG A 194 -32.40 -64.83 5.60
C ARG A 194 -33.29 -64.20 4.55
N VAL A 195 -32.76 -63.26 3.77
CA VAL A 195 -33.48 -62.61 2.66
C VAL A 195 -33.87 -63.62 1.57
N ARG A 196 -33.00 -64.62 1.32
CA ARG A 196 -33.31 -65.74 0.42
C ARG A 196 -34.52 -66.57 0.89
N LYS A 197 -34.82 -66.58 2.19
CA LYS A 197 -35.96 -67.31 2.80
C LYS A 197 -37.21 -66.44 2.96
N ALA A 198 -37.07 -65.14 3.14
CA ALA A 198 -38.19 -64.17 3.23
C ALA A 198 -37.76 -62.78 2.71
N PRO A 199 -38.46 -62.19 1.72
CA PRO A 199 -38.01 -60.98 1.02
C PRO A 199 -38.10 -59.66 1.82
N GLY A 200 -38.63 -59.67 3.05
CA GLY A 200 -38.84 -58.46 3.86
C GLY A 200 -37.57 -57.77 4.38
N GLY A 201 -36.39 -58.38 4.23
CA GLY A 201 -35.11 -57.87 4.77
C GLY A 201 -34.21 -57.12 3.77
N ALA A 202 -34.67 -56.84 2.55
CA ALA A 202 -33.83 -56.29 1.48
C ALA A 202 -33.19 -54.93 1.83
N GLN A 203 -33.89 -54.06 2.57
CA GLN A 203 -33.38 -52.75 2.96
C GLN A 203 -32.22 -52.84 3.97
N GLN A 204 -32.33 -53.73 4.96
CA GLN A 204 -31.26 -53.98 5.96
C GLN A 204 -30.03 -54.67 5.36
N LEU A 205 -30.21 -55.39 4.24
CA LEU A 205 -29.11 -55.97 3.47
C LEU A 205 -28.36 -54.89 2.67
N ALA A 206 -29.09 -53.96 2.04
CA ALA A 206 -28.50 -52.83 1.33
C ALA A 206 -27.69 -51.92 2.27
N GLU A 207 -28.20 -51.66 3.48
CA GLU A 207 -27.48 -50.91 4.52
C GLU A 207 -26.18 -51.61 4.95
N ALA A 208 -26.19 -52.94 5.11
CA ALA A 208 -25.00 -53.70 5.44
C ALA A 208 -23.94 -53.68 4.32
N HIS A 209 -24.37 -53.78 3.05
CA HIS A 209 -23.45 -53.64 1.91
C HIS A 209 -22.85 -52.24 1.83
N LYS A 210 -23.65 -51.20 2.14
CA LYS A 210 -23.16 -49.83 2.20
C LYS A 210 -22.07 -49.68 3.25
N ALA A 211 -22.32 -50.13 4.48
CA ALA A 211 -21.34 -50.09 5.57
C ALA A 211 -20.06 -50.87 5.22
N HIS A 212 -20.17 -52.07 4.65
CA HIS A 212 -19.01 -52.85 4.21
C HIS A 212 -18.18 -52.11 3.15
N ASN A 213 -18.83 -51.50 2.16
CA ASN A 213 -18.14 -50.73 1.13
C ASN A 213 -17.44 -49.48 1.71
N GLU A 214 -18.07 -48.78 2.67
CA GLU A 214 -17.47 -47.64 3.36
C GLU A 214 -16.20 -48.06 4.12
N THR A 215 -16.25 -49.12 4.93
CA THR A 215 -15.08 -49.65 5.65
C THR A 215 -13.98 -50.12 4.70
N LEU A 216 -14.34 -50.73 3.56
CA LEU A 216 -13.39 -51.16 2.54
C LEU A 216 -12.66 -49.97 1.90
N GLU A 217 -13.39 -48.88 1.63
CA GLU A 217 -12.78 -47.63 1.13
C GLU A 217 -11.86 -46.99 2.17
N HIS A 218 -12.24 -47.00 3.46
CA HIS A 218 -11.35 -46.55 4.54
C HIS A 218 -10.04 -47.35 4.57
N LEU A 219 -10.09 -48.67 4.44
CA LEU A 219 -8.90 -49.52 4.37
C LEU A 219 -8.06 -49.22 3.12
N ARG A 220 -8.68 -48.98 1.95
CA ARG A 220 -7.98 -48.59 0.72
C ARG A 220 -7.24 -47.26 0.89
N ILE A 221 -7.91 -46.24 1.44
CA ILE A 221 -7.31 -44.93 1.72
C ILE A 221 -6.17 -45.06 2.72
N HIS A 222 -6.34 -45.84 3.78
CA HIS A 222 -5.30 -46.08 4.78
C HIS A 222 -4.05 -46.74 4.17
N ASN A 223 -4.23 -47.83 3.41
CA ASN A 223 -3.13 -48.51 2.73
C ASN A 223 -2.43 -47.61 1.71
N TYR A 224 -3.20 -46.78 1.00
CA TYR A 224 -2.69 -45.79 0.07
C TYR A 224 -1.81 -44.72 0.76
N LYS A 225 -2.28 -44.17 1.88
CA LYS A 225 -1.49 -43.22 2.70
C LYS A 225 -0.21 -43.84 3.24
N ALA A 226 -0.28 -45.08 3.72
CA ALA A 226 0.90 -45.81 4.18
C ALA A 226 1.92 -46.05 3.04
N TYR A 227 1.44 -46.33 1.83
CA TYR A 227 2.28 -46.47 0.63
C TYR A 227 2.96 -45.14 0.24
N LEU A 228 2.21 -44.03 0.19
CA LEU A 228 2.77 -42.70 -0.08
C LEU A 228 3.81 -42.29 0.97
N GLY A 229 3.56 -42.59 2.25
CA GLY A 229 4.50 -42.33 3.33
C GLY A 229 5.86 -43.00 3.10
N ARG A 230 5.86 -44.25 2.61
CA ARG A 230 7.10 -44.96 2.25
C ARG A 230 7.85 -44.30 1.11
N ILE A 231 7.15 -43.90 0.05
CA ILE A 231 7.77 -43.18 -1.09
C ILE A 231 8.37 -41.84 -0.63
N HIS A 232 7.66 -41.12 0.24
CA HIS A 232 8.13 -39.86 0.82
C HIS A 232 9.36 -40.04 1.73
N GLU A 233 9.47 -41.16 2.45
CA GLU A 233 10.62 -41.47 3.31
C GLU A 233 11.84 -41.94 2.50
N GLU A 234 11.63 -42.66 1.41
CA GLU A 234 12.70 -43.36 0.67
C GLU A 234 13.39 -42.49 -0.40
N GLU A 235 12.75 -41.42 -0.89
CA GLU A 235 13.27 -40.67 -2.03
C GLU A 235 13.35 -39.14 -1.80
N GLY A 236 14.34 -38.51 -2.45
CA GLY A 236 14.52 -37.06 -2.50
C GLY A 236 13.39 -36.33 -3.23
N ARG A 237 13.69 -35.25 -3.96
CA ARG A 237 12.65 -34.44 -4.65
C ARG A 237 11.77 -35.25 -5.63
N ALA A 238 12.28 -36.36 -6.17
CA ALA A 238 11.58 -37.24 -7.10
C ALA A 238 10.41 -38.00 -6.44
N GLY A 239 10.61 -38.59 -5.27
CA GLY A 239 9.55 -39.29 -4.54
C GLY A 239 8.42 -38.36 -4.10
N ARG A 240 8.76 -37.12 -3.72
CA ARG A 240 7.76 -36.08 -3.45
C ARG A 240 6.92 -35.73 -4.67
N LEU A 241 7.53 -35.63 -5.85
CA LEU A 241 6.83 -35.36 -7.11
C LEU A 241 5.95 -36.55 -7.51
N LEU A 242 6.44 -37.78 -7.35
CA LEU A 242 5.69 -39.00 -7.64
C LEU A 242 4.49 -39.15 -6.71
N ALA A 243 4.68 -38.95 -5.41
CA ALA A 243 3.60 -38.98 -4.43
C ALA A 243 2.52 -37.91 -4.73
N TRP A 244 2.94 -36.70 -5.13
CA TRP A 244 2.03 -35.66 -5.60
C TRP A 244 1.28 -36.10 -6.87
N LEU A 245 1.96 -36.65 -7.88
CA LEU A 245 1.36 -37.07 -9.14
C LEU A 245 0.37 -38.25 -8.96
N ILE A 246 0.64 -39.11 -7.99
CA ILE A 246 -0.18 -40.28 -7.67
C ILE A 246 -1.41 -39.88 -6.81
N SER A 247 -1.40 -38.71 -6.14
CA SER A 247 -2.53 -38.23 -5.31
C SER A 247 -3.81 -38.07 -6.15
N PRO A 248 -4.96 -38.61 -5.71
CA PRO A 248 -6.25 -38.42 -6.39
C PRO A 248 -6.60 -36.94 -6.56
N GLU A 249 -6.21 -36.10 -5.61
CA GLU A 249 -6.44 -34.64 -5.61
C GLU A 249 -5.71 -33.94 -6.76
N SER A 250 -4.55 -34.45 -7.16
CA SER A 250 -3.74 -33.90 -8.26
C SER A 250 -4.31 -34.25 -9.65
N ARG A 251 -5.26 -35.20 -9.72
CA ARG A 251 -5.95 -35.58 -10.96
C ARG A 251 -7.18 -34.72 -11.26
N CYS A 252 -7.60 -33.87 -10.33
CA CYS A 252 -8.73 -32.96 -10.53
C CYS A 252 -8.30 -31.74 -11.37
N THR A 253 -7.89 -31.97 -12.62
CA THR A 253 -7.73 -30.91 -13.63
C THR A 253 -9.03 -30.61 -14.37
N SER A 254 -10.08 -31.41 -14.14
CA SER A 254 -11.38 -31.27 -14.79
C SER A 254 -12.29 -30.36 -13.98
N ILE A 255 -12.77 -29.28 -14.60
CA ILE A 255 -13.83 -28.43 -14.04
C ILE A 255 -15.13 -29.23 -14.08
N THR A 256 -15.54 -29.79 -12.93
CA THR A 256 -16.76 -30.60 -12.80
C THR A 256 -18.01 -29.77 -12.53
N LEU A 257 -17.84 -28.51 -12.13
CA LEU A 257 -18.92 -27.61 -11.77
C LEU A 257 -18.58 -26.18 -12.16
N LEU A 258 -19.44 -25.57 -12.97
CA LEU A 258 -19.41 -24.13 -13.24
C LEU A 258 -20.67 -23.49 -12.68
N THR A 259 -20.52 -22.48 -11.83
CA THR A 259 -21.66 -21.67 -11.38
C THR A 259 -21.76 -20.46 -12.29
N SER A 260 -22.83 -20.37 -13.08
CA SER A 260 -23.17 -19.17 -13.85
C SER A 260 -23.86 -18.13 -12.93
N ARG A 261 -24.52 -17.10 -13.48
CA ARG A 261 -25.30 -16.08 -12.74
C ARG A 261 -26.02 -16.67 -11.51
N PRO A 262 -26.17 -15.90 -10.41
CA PRO A 262 -26.40 -16.47 -9.09
C PRO A 262 -27.54 -17.50 -9.10
N GLY A 263 -27.17 -18.77 -8.88
CA GLY A 263 -28.11 -19.89 -8.73
C GLY A 263 -28.10 -20.96 -9.82
N THR A 264 -27.47 -20.77 -10.99
CA THR A 264 -27.43 -21.83 -12.03
C THR A 264 -26.11 -22.60 -12.00
N GLN A 265 -26.16 -23.85 -11.54
CA GLN A 265 -25.03 -24.79 -11.54
C GLN A 265 -25.04 -25.67 -12.78
N LEU A 266 -23.92 -25.70 -13.51
CA LEU A 266 -23.72 -26.53 -14.69
C LEU A 266 -22.77 -27.67 -14.35
N TYR A 267 -23.22 -28.90 -14.61
CA TYR A 267 -22.51 -30.14 -14.32
C TYR A 267 -21.99 -30.84 -15.59
N SER A 268 -22.55 -30.50 -16.75
CA SER A 268 -22.18 -31.09 -18.03
C SER A 268 -20.94 -30.40 -18.62
N LEU A 269 -19.92 -31.19 -18.97
CA LEU A 269 -18.66 -30.70 -19.53
C LEU A 269 -18.83 -29.95 -20.86
N THR A 270 -19.81 -30.35 -21.68
CA THR A 270 -20.12 -29.65 -22.95
C THR A 270 -20.67 -28.25 -22.66
N ASP A 271 -21.61 -28.15 -21.72
CA ASP A 271 -22.28 -26.90 -21.39
C ASP A 271 -21.33 -25.94 -20.68
N ILE A 272 -20.44 -26.48 -19.84
CA ILE A 272 -19.34 -25.73 -19.21
C ILE A 272 -18.41 -25.15 -20.28
N ASN A 273 -17.96 -25.98 -21.22
CA ASN A 273 -17.07 -25.53 -22.29
C ASN A 273 -17.72 -24.51 -23.23
N ASP A 274 -18.99 -24.70 -23.58
CA ASP A 274 -19.71 -23.78 -24.45
C ASP A 274 -19.98 -22.44 -23.76
N LYS A 275 -20.26 -22.45 -22.45
CA LYS A 275 -20.38 -21.21 -21.66
C LYS A 275 -19.04 -20.50 -21.49
N LEU A 276 -17.97 -21.23 -21.21
CA LEU A 276 -16.61 -20.66 -21.14
C LEU A 276 -16.20 -20.07 -22.49
N ARG A 277 -16.44 -20.80 -23.58
CA ARG A 277 -16.17 -20.33 -24.94
C ARG A 277 -16.98 -19.07 -25.24
N ALA A 278 -18.28 -19.05 -24.97
CA ALA A 278 -19.12 -17.87 -25.19
C ALA A 278 -18.64 -16.66 -24.37
N TYR A 279 -18.26 -16.89 -23.10
CA TYR A 279 -17.76 -15.83 -22.23
C TYR A 279 -16.44 -15.25 -22.73
N TYR A 280 -15.43 -16.08 -23.03
CA TYR A 280 -14.14 -15.60 -23.50
C TYR A 280 -14.23 -15.04 -24.92
N THR A 281 -15.06 -15.61 -25.79
CA THR A 281 -15.36 -15.00 -27.09
C THR A 281 -15.93 -13.61 -26.88
N TYR A 282 -16.93 -13.42 -26.02
CA TYR A 282 -17.47 -12.09 -25.72
C TYR A 282 -16.41 -11.13 -25.14
N LEU A 283 -15.62 -11.59 -24.17
CA LEU A 283 -14.58 -10.79 -23.51
C LEU A 283 -13.49 -10.31 -24.49
N PHE A 284 -13.08 -11.18 -25.42
CA PHE A 284 -12.04 -10.89 -26.41
C PHE A 284 -12.59 -10.40 -27.75
N SER A 285 -13.91 -10.37 -27.94
CA SER A 285 -14.56 -9.77 -29.13
C SER A 285 -14.73 -8.26 -28.99
N ALA A 286 -13.99 -7.62 -28.08
CA ALA A 286 -14.06 -6.18 -27.86
C ALA A 286 -13.95 -5.40 -29.19
N PRO A 287 -14.74 -4.33 -29.37
CA PRO A 287 -14.68 -3.54 -30.59
C PRO A 287 -13.27 -2.96 -30.76
N ARG A 288 -12.73 -3.02 -31.99
CA ARG A 288 -11.54 -2.24 -32.35
C ARG A 288 -11.92 -0.76 -32.21
N TRP A 289 -11.40 -0.13 -31.17
CA TRP A 289 -11.66 1.27 -30.86
C TRP A 289 -11.04 2.14 -31.95
N ALA A 290 -11.89 2.81 -32.72
CA ALA A 290 -11.44 3.75 -33.74
C ALA A 290 -11.22 5.17 -33.19
N ASP A 291 -11.76 5.48 -31.99
CA ASP A 291 -11.79 6.84 -31.46
C ASP A 291 -11.70 6.90 -29.91
N LEU A 292 -11.08 7.96 -29.39
CA LEU A 292 -10.78 8.14 -27.95
C LEU A 292 -12.04 8.36 -27.08
N ASP A 293 -13.06 9.03 -27.61
CA ASP A 293 -14.35 9.27 -26.91
C ASP A 293 -15.14 7.97 -26.68
N SER A 294 -14.99 7.01 -27.60
CA SER A 294 -15.62 5.69 -27.50
C SER A 294 -15.04 4.87 -26.34
N LEU A 295 -13.74 5.07 -26.07
CA LEU A 295 -13.00 4.41 -25.00
C LEU A 295 -13.38 5.00 -23.64
N GLN A 296 -13.53 6.33 -23.56
CA GLN A 296 -13.94 7.02 -22.33
C GLN A 296 -15.37 6.65 -21.91
N THR A 297 -16.29 6.53 -22.88
CA THR A 297 -17.67 6.08 -22.64
C THR A 297 -17.73 4.61 -22.18
N TYR A 298 -16.90 3.74 -22.77
CA TYR A 298 -16.80 2.34 -22.35
C TYR A 298 -16.14 2.19 -20.98
N GLN A 299 -15.16 3.03 -20.65
CA GLN A 299 -14.50 3.06 -19.33
C GLN A 299 -15.46 3.48 -18.21
N VAL A 300 -16.46 4.31 -18.53
CA VAL A 300 -17.56 4.66 -17.61
C VAL A 300 -18.59 3.53 -17.47
N GLY A 301 -18.76 2.70 -18.51
CA GLY A 301 -19.68 1.54 -18.50
C GLY A 301 -19.08 0.24 -17.96
N LEU A 302 -17.76 0.08 -18.06
CA LEU A 302 -17.00 -0.84 -17.21
C LEU A 302 -17.22 -0.35 -15.78
N TRP A 303 -17.67 -1.24 -14.92
CA TRP A 303 -17.77 -1.01 -13.49
C TRP A 303 -16.37 -0.80 -12.91
N LEU A 304 -15.73 0.34 -13.20
CA LEU A 304 -14.85 0.98 -12.24
C LEU A 304 -15.76 1.24 -11.06
N VAL A 305 -15.63 0.40 -10.04
CA VAL A 305 -16.30 0.57 -8.76
C VAL A 305 -15.88 1.96 -8.28
N THR A 306 -16.70 2.96 -8.56
CA THR A 306 -16.64 4.25 -7.90
C THR A 306 -17.01 3.93 -6.46
N PHE A 307 -15.99 3.78 -5.62
CA PHE A 307 -16.18 3.56 -4.21
C PHE A 307 -17.10 4.67 -3.69
N ALA A 308 -18.15 4.29 -2.95
CA ALA A 308 -18.89 5.27 -2.17
C ALA A 308 -17.87 5.99 -1.28
N GLU A 309 -18.00 7.32 -1.15
CA GLU A 309 -17.03 8.19 -0.46
C GLU A 309 -16.65 7.67 0.94
N GLN A 310 -17.56 6.96 1.59
CA GLN A 310 -17.37 6.24 2.86
C GLN A 310 -16.31 5.12 2.80
N VAL A 311 -16.32 4.28 1.76
CA VAL A 311 -15.32 3.21 1.58
C VAL A 311 -13.96 3.80 1.20
N GLY A 312 -13.96 4.93 0.48
CA GLY A 312 -12.74 5.69 0.23
C GLY A 312 -12.11 6.23 1.51
N MET A 313 -12.92 6.72 2.46
CA MET A 313 -12.44 7.17 3.76
C MET A 313 -11.91 6.01 4.64
N GLU A 314 -12.55 4.84 4.60
CA GLU A 314 -12.07 3.65 5.30
C GLU A 314 -10.73 3.14 4.74
N LEU A 315 -10.50 3.20 3.42
CA LEU A 315 -9.21 2.84 2.82
C LEU A 315 -8.05 3.77 3.22
N VAL A 316 -8.35 5.01 3.58
CA VAL A 316 -7.37 6.03 4.00
C VAL A 316 -7.20 6.06 5.52
N ALA A 317 -8.01 5.29 6.27
CA ALA A 317 -7.94 5.22 7.71
C ALA A 317 -6.65 4.53 8.19
N GLN A 318 -6.28 4.79 9.45
CA GLN A 318 -5.12 4.15 10.07
C GLN A 318 -5.35 2.64 10.22
N MET A 319 -4.29 1.88 9.93
CA MET A 319 -4.27 0.42 9.96
C MET A 319 -4.59 -0.12 11.35
N CYS A 320 -5.56 -1.03 11.44
CA CYS A 320 -6.06 -1.59 12.70
C CYS A 320 -5.40 -2.94 13.03
N ALA A 321 -5.19 -3.20 14.32
CA ALA A 321 -4.69 -4.49 14.81
C ALA A 321 -5.54 -5.69 14.35
N LEU A 322 -6.86 -5.51 14.21
CA LEU A 322 -7.77 -6.55 13.73
C LEU A 322 -7.48 -6.92 12.26
N GLU A 323 -7.15 -5.94 11.42
CA GLU A 323 -6.86 -6.14 10.00
C GLU A 323 -5.57 -6.93 9.83
N VAL A 324 -4.51 -6.56 10.56
CA VAL A 324 -3.23 -7.28 10.56
C VAL A 324 -3.41 -8.71 11.09
N ALA A 325 -4.18 -8.90 12.16
CA ALA A 325 -4.48 -10.23 12.69
C ALA A 325 -5.24 -11.09 11.69
N THR A 326 -6.19 -10.50 10.95
CA THR A 326 -6.98 -11.19 9.93
C THR A 326 -6.12 -11.56 8.73
N ALA A 327 -5.25 -10.66 8.28
CA ALA A 327 -4.29 -10.91 7.21
C ALA A 327 -3.32 -12.06 7.55
N ILE A 328 -2.78 -12.07 8.78
CA ILE A 328 -1.89 -13.14 9.24
C ILE A 328 -2.61 -14.49 9.27
N LYS A 329 -3.86 -14.53 9.74
CA LYS A 329 -4.66 -15.76 9.75
C LYS A 329 -5.02 -16.25 8.35
N ALA A 330 -5.15 -15.34 7.38
CA ALA A 330 -5.43 -15.67 5.99
C ALA A 330 -4.21 -16.21 5.21
N LEU A 331 -3.00 -16.19 5.81
CA LEU A 331 -1.80 -16.71 5.14
C LEU A 331 -1.94 -18.21 4.82
N ALA A 332 -1.62 -18.58 3.58
CA ALA A 332 -1.66 -19.97 3.13
C ALA A 332 -0.53 -20.80 3.78
N MET A 333 -0.91 -21.92 4.39
CA MET A 333 0.04 -22.85 5.02
C MET A 333 0.87 -23.61 3.98
N GLY A 334 2.11 -23.96 4.33
CA GLY A 334 3.00 -24.76 3.49
C GLY A 334 3.64 -24.01 2.32
N LYS A 335 3.51 -22.67 2.28
CA LYS A 335 4.27 -21.82 1.35
C LYS A 335 5.70 -21.62 1.81
N THR A 336 6.58 -21.34 0.86
CA THR A 336 7.96 -20.95 1.13
C THR A 336 8.00 -19.67 1.97
N PRO A 337 9.01 -19.52 2.86
CA PRO A 337 9.20 -18.30 3.63
C PRO A 337 9.35 -17.08 2.72
N GLY A 338 8.97 -15.90 3.23
CA GLY A 338 9.19 -14.64 2.54
C GLY A 338 10.66 -14.24 2.52
N THR A 339 10.92 -12.99 2.12
CA THR A 339 12.27 -12.38 2.18
C THR A 339 12.81 -12.28 3.61
N ASP A 340 11.92 -12.34 4.59
CA ASP A 340 12.20 -12.43 6.02
C ASP A 340 12.75 -13.80 6.48
N GLY A 341 12.61 -14.85 5.65
CA GLY A 341 12.99 -16.21 6.00
C GLY A 341 12.06 -16.90 7.00
N ILE A 342 10.92 -16.30 7.35
CA ILE A 342 9.99 -16.80 8.36
C ILE A 342 8.78 -17.49 7.71
N LEU A 343 8.40 -18.65 8.23
CA LEU A 343 7.28 -19.44 7.70
C LEU A 343 5.91 -18.84 8.12
N PRO A 344 4.86 -18.95 7.27
CA PRO A 344 3.50 -18.54 7.62
C PRO A 344 2.97 -19.11 8.95
N GLN A 345 3.40 -20.33 9.29
CA GLN A 345 3.04 -21.04 10.53
C GLN A 345 3.49 -20.29 11.78
N PHE A 346 4.64 -19.61 11.70
CA PHE A 346 5.16 -18.80 12.81
C PHE A 346 4.25 -17.61 13.07
N TYR A 347 3.89 -16.86 12.02
CA TYR A 347 3.01 -15.71 12.12
C TYR A 347 1.65 -16.07 12.71
N GLN A 348 1.05 -17.18 12.25
CA GLN A 348 -0.22 -17.65 12.80
C GLN A 348 -0.13 -18.07 14.26
N LYS A 349 0.97 -18.73 14.66
CA LYS A 349 1.18 -19.18 16.04
C LYS A 349 1.38 -18.03 17.02
N PHE A 350 2.06 -16.97 16.60
CA PHE A 350 2.45 -15.85 17.46
C PHE A 350 1.63 -14.57 17.20
N VAL A 351 0.46 -14.68 16.55
CA VAL A 351 -0.33 -13.53 16.12
C VAL A 351 -0.62 -12.54 17.26
N GLY A 352 -0.91 -13.04 18.47
CA GLY A 352 -1.22 -12.19 19.62
C GLY A 352 -0.05 -11.34 20.10
N THR A 353 1.19 -11.82 19.93
CA THR A 353 2.40 -11.10 20.34
C THR A 353 2.95 -10.22 19.21
N LEU A 354 2.80 -10.65 17.96
CA LEU A 354 3.31 -9.94 16.78
C LEU A 354 2.47 -8.74 16.38
N VAL A 355 1.14 -8.88 16.41
CA VAL A 355 0.22 -7.87 15.85
C VAL A 355 0.44 -6.47 16.43
N PRO A 356 0.55 -6.26 17.75
CA PRO A 356 0.77 -4.92 18.30
C PRO A 356 2.06 -4.29 17.78
N ARG A 357 3.13 -5.08 17.69
CA ARG A 357 4.45 -4.57 17.27
C ARG A 357 4.54 -4.33 15.76
N LEU A 358 3.84 -5.15 14.97
CA LEU A 358 3.72 -4.97 13.54
C LEU A 358 2.94 -3.71 13.20
N VAL A 359 1.84 -3.43 13.89
CA VAL A 359 1.06 -2.19 13.69
C VAL A 359 1.93 -0.97 13.93
N GLU A 360 2.63 -0.90 15.07
CA GLU A 360 3.55 0.21 15.38
C GLU A 360 4.62 0.40 14.29
N MET A 361 5.25 -0.70 13.86
CA MET A 361 6.28 -0.67 12.82
C MET A 361 5.72 -0.16 11.48
N TYR A 362 4.53 -0.62 11.07
CA TYR A 362 3.92 -0.20 9.81
C TYR A 362 3.48 1.26 9.84
N THR A 363 2.91 1.73 10.96
CA THR A 363 2.56 3.14 11.15
C THR A 363 3.81 4.03 11.09
N GLU A 364 4.88 3.65 11.79
CA GLU A 364 6.15 4.40 11.77
C GLU A 364 6.77 4.42 10.37
N ALA A 365 6.76 3.29 9.65
CA ALA A 365 7.30 3.20 8.30
C ALA A 365 6.50 4.03 7.27
N TYR A 366 5.18 4.10 7.45
CA TYR A 366 4.28 4.90 6.64
C TYR A 366 4.53 6.40 6.87
N GLU A 367 4.56 6.84 8.13
CA GLU A 367 4.85 8.23 8.51
C GLU A 367 6.25 8.68 8.08
N ALA A 368 7.25 7.81 8.19
CA ALA A 368 8.61 8.09 7.75
C ALA A 368 8.78 8.06 6.21
N GLY A 369 7.75 7.65 5.46
CA GLY A 369 7.78 7.55 3.99
C GLY A 369 8.79 6.52 3.48
N LYS A 370 9.22 5.55 4.29
CA LYS A 370 10.27 4.57 3.93
C LYS A 370 9.75 3.31 3.25
N LEU A 371 8.43 3.22 3.02
CA LEU A 371 7.83 2.10 2.31
C LEU A 371 8.23 2.09 0.82
N PRO A 372 8.47 0.91 0.22
CA PRO A 372 8.78 0.80 -1.20
C PRO A 372 7.64 1.36 -2.07
N PRO A 373 7.93 1.79 -3.32
CA PRO A 373 6.95 2.46 -4.18
C PRO A 373 5.68 1.63 -4.46
N SER A 374 5.78 0.31 -4.39
CA SER A 374 4.64 -0.61 -4.56
C SER A 374 3.69 -0.64 -3.36
N THR A 375 4.08 -0.09 -2.22
CA THR A 375 3.37 -0.14 -0.93
C THR A 375 3.19 1.24 -0.29
N ARG A 376 3.58 2.31 -1.01
CA ARG A 376 3.48 3.69 -0.53
C ARG A 376 2.14 4.29 -0.97
#